data_AF-A0A069DVE1-F1
#
_entry.id   AF-A0A069DVE1-F1
#
_cell.length_a   1.000
_cell.length_b   1.000
_cell.length_c   1.000
_cell.angle_alpha   90.00
_cell.angle_beta   90.00
_cell.angle_gamma   90.00
#
_symmetry.space_group_name_H-M   'P 1'
#
loop_
_entity.id
_entity.type
_entity.pdbx_description
1 polymer ?
#
loop_
_entity_poly.entity_id
_entity_poly.type
_entity_poly.pdbx_seq_one_letter_code
_entity_poly.pdbx_strand_id
1 'polypeptide(L)'
;TVDGVAVRKIFVANLPLKVTNADLLSKFQNYGRVQNVTIVPPSNTRLSSFGFVTFYSPFEASRAIEDKNIFLRGRKLYVSPADSWHQPKELPNGKIIWDTRPNQNKVNSDELDFEEEEEEEEEDEEEDDEEEDEECVVINDEVTCPISKLNDDCLHLIFNHLQINERIVVGHVCKRWRKVNETMWHGIRKLDFSSGPLSEQDLTNNLLQLYLSLCPNITILNVANPDHHLNSGAIVAIAKSCRSLEELTIRNIPIQRRSLALLAQYCPNLIAFYMSACASHHDREMITLVKKCKNLQKIGLKFSSSLSGSWLKHLRCPLQSLALEMYEMNPDFLLQGISKVHSTLKELSFISCPAIRCSDIDAIAEMVPNLTFLTLAGMFSLIRHNALLPITKLKNLIRLDLEQNAIVCDDFMKNLVENCPSLIHLNLSGTDHNYHLTEKGLILVAKFTNLTHLRMACHNGLNDTILKTMSNKLKNLKHLDVMGCQTITDQGCIDIITNCMELESLDVSGCMNITNSTVLAAMQLAYNGNRRKIHIIAGGTRVDTDVLIIKPEIRPYINIDLQTTIISHFEDLYDSDYDNSDFSLDDYDIYDEEAGYYDFCFADSDEYDDYDYSDYDPTIWF
;
A
#
# COMPACT_ATOMS: atom_id res chain seq x y z
N THR A 1 3.15 36.02 9.48
CA THR A 1 3.26 34.85 8.59
C THR A 1 2.08 33.95 8.87
N VAL A 2 2.05 32.70 8.41
CA VAL A 2 1.05 31.70 8.83
C VAL A 2 1.07 31.53 10.37
N ASP A 3 2.27 31.68 10.95
CA ASP A 3 2.61 31.54 12.37
C ASP A 3 2.47 32.86 13.18
N GLY A 4 1.71 33.84 12.67
CA GLY A 4 1.44 35.10 13.36
C GLY A 4 2.59 36.13 13.43
N VAL A 5 3.81 35.79 12.99
CA VAL A 5 4.98 36.69 13.04
C VAL A 5 4.78 37.95 12.17
N ALA A 6 5.07 39.13 12.73
CA ALA A 6 4.94 40.41 12.05
C ALA A 6 5.93 40.56 10.87
N VAL A 7 5.41 40.74 9.66
CA VAL A 7 6.20 40.79 8.42
C VAL A 7 6.86 42.16 8.27
N ARG A 8 8.19 42.23 8.45
CA ARG A 8 9.01 43.43 8.21
C ARG A 8 9.95 43.27 7.01
N LYS A 9 10.32 42.02 6.68
CA LYS A 9 11.15 41.67 5.53
C LYS A 9 10.31 41.05 4.42
N ILE A 10 10.47 41.57 3.21
CA ILE A 10 9.83 41.09 1.99
C ILE A 10 10.85 40.43 1.06
N PHE A 11 10.39 39.45 0.30
CA PHE A 11 11.11 38.79 -0.78
C PHE A 11 10.72 39.42 -2.12
N VAL A 12 11.69 39.61 -3.01
CA VAL A 12 11.54 40.28 -4.30
C VAL A 12 12.18 39.46 -5.41
N ALA A 13 11.35 38.91 -6.32
CA ALA A 13 11.78 38.08 -7.45
C ALA A 13 11.55 38.72 -8.82
N ASN A 14 12.06 38.06 -9.87
CA ASN A 14 12.10 38.53 -11.27
C ASN A 14 12.91 39.83 -11.46
N LEU A 15 14.04 39.94 -10.77
CA LEU A 15 14.93 41.08 -10.88
C LEU A 15 15.56 41.19 -12.29
N PRO A 16 15.84 42.42 -12.78
CA PRO A 16 16.66 42.63 -13.98
C PRO A 16 18.11 42.17 -13.78
N LEU A 17 18.75 41.61 -14.81
CA LEU A 17 20.12 41.04 -14.77
C LEU A 17 21.25 41.99 -14.30
N LYS A 18 21.00 43.31 -14.25
CA LYS A 18 21.97 44.33 -13.82
C LYS A 18 21.37 45.28 -12.77
N VAL A 19 20.61 44.74 -11.82
CA VAL A 19 20.04 45.52 -10.70
C VAL A 19 21.06 45.68 -9.56
N THR A 20 21.01 46.82 -8.86
CA THR A 20 21.84 47.11 -7.68
C THR A 20 20.98 47.30 -6.43
N ASN A 21 21.60 47.22 -5.23
CA ASN A 21 20.88 47.47 -3.97
C ASN A 21 20.28 48.90 -3.96
N ALA A 22 20.95 49.86 -4.62
CA ALA A 22 20.47 51.24 -4.76
C ALA A 22 19.22 51.36 -5.66
N ASP A 23 19.09 50.54 -6.71
CA ASP A 23 17.87 50.50 -7.55
C ASP A 23 16.66 50.01 -6.73
N LEU A 24 16.84 48.93 -5.96
CA LEU A 24 15.79 48.38 -5.10
C LEU A 24 15.44 49.34 -3.96
N LEU A 25 16.43 49.93 -3.28
CA LEU A 25 16.20 50.96 -2.27
C LEU A 25 15.39 52.13 -2.85
N SER A 26 15.81 52.64 -4.01
CA SER A 26 15.16 53.76 -4.69
C SER A 26 13.73 53.44 -5.15
N LYS A 27 13.43 52.16 -5.44
CA LYS A 27 12.09 51.70 -5.78
C LYS A 27 11.20 51.53 -4.54
N PHE A 28 11.72 50.90 -3.49
CA PHE A 28 10.93 50.49 -2.32
C PHE A 28 10.78 51.57 -1.24
N GLN A 29 11.62 52.61 -1.22
CA GLN A 29 11.44 53.79 -0.35
C GLN A 29 10.06 54.48 -0.51
N ASN A 30 9.41 54.31 -1.68
CA ASN A 30 8.07 54.85 -1.94
C ASN A 30 6.97 54.21 -1.05
N TYR A 31 7.21 53.03 -0.50
CA TYR A 31 6.26 52.30 0.37
C TYR A 31 6.56 52.48 1.86
N GLY A 32 7.69 53.10 2.22
CA GLY A 32 8.07 53.38 3.60
C GLY A 32 9.60 53.41 3.83
N ARG A 33 10.01 53.56 5.09
CA ARG A 33 11.41 53.63 5.48
C ARG A 33 12.08 52.26 5.40
N VAL A 34 12.79 52.03 4.31
CA VAL A 34 13.64 50.85 4.11
C VAL A 34 14.87 50.94 5.03
N GLN A 35 15.17 49.85 5.73
CA GLN A 35 16.30 49.70 6.65
C GLN A 35 17.47 48.92 6.01
N ASN A 36 17.18 47.88 5.23
CA ASN A 36 18.19 47.06 4.55
C ASN A 36 17.67 46.56 3.20
N VAL A 37 18.57 46.40 2.24
CA VAL A 37 18.32 45.82 0.91
C VAL A 37 19.46 44.87 0.58
N THR A 38 19.13 43.63 0.23
CA THR A 38 20.12 42.61 -0.10
C THR A 38 19.72 41.91 -1.40
N ILE A 39 20.57 41.96 -2.43
CA ILE A 39 20.41 41.15 -3.63
C ILE A 39 21.27 39.89 -3.51
N VAL A 40 20.69 38.76 -3.88
CA VAL A 40 21.38 37.48 -3.99
C VAL A 40 21.58 37.16 -5.48
N PRO A 41 22.83 36.99 -5.96
CA PRO A 41 23.10 36.66 -7.35
C PRO A 41 22.64 35.23 -7.70
N PRO A 42 22.53 34.89 -9.00
CA PRO A 42 22.31 33.52 -9.43
C PRO A 42 23.47 32.59 -9.00
N SER A 43 23.18 31.29 -8.87
CA SER A 43 24.13 30.23 -8.52
C SER A 43 23.99 29.06 -9.50
N ASN A 44 24.90 28.08 -9.47
CA ASN A 44 24.83 26.89 -10.35
C ASN A 44 23.49 26.14 -10.23
N THR A 45 22.84 26.22 -9.06
CA THR A 45 21.52 25.65 -8.75
C THR A 45 20.32 26.58 -9.04
N ARG A 46 20.55 27.85 -9.40
CA ARG A 46 19.49 28.88 -9.54
C ARG A 46 19.84 29.95 -10.56
N LEU A 47 19.16 29.91 -11.70
CA LEU A 47 19.42 30.73 -12.89
C LEU A 47 19.00 32.21 -12.79
N SER A 48 18.42 32.67 -11.68
CA SER A 48 17.91 34.04 -11.53
C SER A 48 18.26 34.69 -10.19
N SER A 49 18.52 36.00 -10.23
CA SER A 49 18.73 36.83 -9.05
C SER A 49 17.40 37.23 -8.39
N PHE A 50 17.39 37.26 -7.07
CA PHE A 50 16.29 37.75 -6.24
C PHE A 50 16.87 38.63 -5.13
N GLY A 51 16.01 39.26 -4.32
CA GLY A 51 16.47 40.10 -3.23
C GLY A 51 15.49 40.15 -2.07
N PHE A 52 15.95 40.76 -0.99
CA PHE A 52 15.16 41.06 0.18
C PHE A 52 15.17 42.56 0.44
N VAL A 53 14.04 43.08 0.91
CA VAL A 53 13.91 44.46 1.39
C VAL A 53 13.32 44.41 2.80
N THR A 54 13.97 45.07 3.74
CA THR A 54 13.53 45.13 5.14
C THR A 54 13.03 46.54 5.44
N PHE A 55 11.79 46.67 5.93
CA PHE A 55 11.19 47.93 6.37
C PHE A 55 11.26 48.10 7.89
N TYR A 56 11.25 49.35 8.35
CA TYR A 56 11.17 49.68 9.78
C TYR A 56 9.86 49.20 10.43
N SER A 57 8.73 49.34 9.74
CA SER A 57 7.41 48.96 10.25
C SER A 57 6.73 47.86 9.41
N PRO A 58 6.01 46.90 10.03
CA PRO A 58 5.22 45.91 9.29
C PRO A 58 4.15 46.53 8.38
N PHE A 59 3.61 47.68 8.77
CA PHE A 59 2.63 48.42 7.96
C PHE A 59 3.24 48.90 6.63
N GLU A 60 4.51 49.30 6.62
CA GLU A 60 5.22 49.73 5.41
C GLU A 60 5.49 48.55 4.47
N ALA A 61 5.86 47.40 5.03
CA ALA A 61 6.00 46.15 4.29
C ALA A 61 4.67 45.70 3.66
N SER A 62 3.54 45.81 4.38
CA SER A 62 2.20 45.46 3.84
C SER A 62 1.88 46.27 2.59
N ARG A 63 2.10 47.60 2.61
CA ARG A 63 1.91 48.47 1.44
C ARG A 63 2.72 48.04 0.22
N ALA A 64 3.94 47.52 0.43
CA ALA A 64 4.80 47.02 -0.64
C ALA A 64 4.36 45.63 -1.18
N ILE A 65 3.68 44.81 -0.38
CA ILE A 65 3.13 43.50 -0.78
C ILE A 65 1.79 43.67 -1.50
N GLU A 66 0.96 44.63 -1.07
CA GLU A 66 -0.36 44.91 -1.63
C GLU A 66 -0.30 45.51 -3.05
N ASP A 67 0.76 46.24 -3.39
CA ASP A 67 0.98 46.75 -4.75
C ASP A 67 1.37 45.62 -5.72
N LYS A 68 0.38 45.12 -6.44
CA LYS A 68 0.56 44.09 -7.47
C LYS A 68 1.17 44.60 -8.78
N ASN A 69 1.56 45.87 -8.90
CA ASN A 69 2.04 46.51 -10.14
C ASN A 69 3.40 47.21 -10.00
N ILE A 70 4.30 46.59 -9.24
CA ILE A 70 5.69 47.06 -9.07
C ILE A 70 6.53 46.72 -10.31
N PHE A 71 6.92 47.74 -11.09
CA PHE A 71 7.86 47.60 -12.20
C PHE A 71 9.23 48.22 -11.89
N LEU A 72 10.30 47.56 -12.33
CA LEU A 72 11.68 48.03 -12.29
C LEU A 72 12.39 47.73 -13.62
N ARG A 73 12.91 48.77 -14.29
CA ARG A 73 13.59 48.68 -15.61
C ARG A 73 12.83 47.82 -16.64
N GLY A 74 11.50 48.00 -16.71
CA GLY A 74 10.62 47.30 -17.65
C GLY A 74 10.18 45.88 -17.25
N ARG A 75 10.73 45.29 -16.17
CA ARG A 75 10.26 44.01 -15.63
C ARG A 75 9.27 44.23 -14.48
N LYS A 76 8.24 43.39 -14.43
CA LYS A 76 7.32 43.29 -13.29
C LYS A 76 7.97 42.47 -12.18
N LEU A 77 8.12 43.06 -11.01
CA LEU A 77 8.65 42.37 -9.83
C LEU A 77 7.53 41.55 -9.16
N TYR A 78 7.91 40.43 -8.57
CA TYR A 78 7.04 39.66 -7.67
C TYR A 78 7.47 39.92 -6.24
N VAL A 79 6.52 40.33 -5.40
CA VAL A 79 6.76 40.65 -3.98
C VAL A 79 5.90 39.75 -3.11
N SER A 80 6.50 39.18 -2.08
CA SER A 80 5.83 38.38 -1.05
C SER A 80 6.44 38.66 0.33
N PRO A 81 5.78 38.26 1.43
CA PRO A 81 6.47 38.08 2.70
C PRO A 81 7.72 37.19 2.50
N ALA A 82 8.80 37.49 3.21
CA ALA A 82 9.87 36.51 3.42
C ALA A 82 9.44 35.51 4.52
N ASP A 83 10.03 34.32 4.52
CA ASP A 83 9.72 33.23 5.47
C ASP A 83 9.89 33.67 6.93
N SER A 84 9.26 32.96 7.87
CA SER A 84 9.27 33.33 9.30
C SER A 84 10.69 33.38 9.89
N TRP A 85 11.59 32.45 9.51
CA TRP A 85 13.00 32.47 9.92
C TRP A 85 13.82 33.62 9.29
N HIS A 86 13.32 34.25 8.23
CA HIS A 86 13.91 35.43 7.61
C HIS A 86 13.42 36.76 8.23
N GLN A 87 12.39 36.73 9.10
CA GLN A 87 11.89 37.92 9.80
C GLN A 87 12.79 38.28 11.00
N PRO A 88 12.90 39.58 11.37
CA PRO A 88 13.61 39.99 12.58
C PRO A 88 12.85 39.55 13.84
N LYS A 89 13.57 39.14 14.90
CA LYS A 89 12.97 38.71 16.17
C LYS A 89 12.51 39.92 16.98
N GLU A 90 11.23 39.99 17.30
CA GLU A 90 10.64 41.02 18.16
C GLU A 90 10.48 40.47 19.57
N LEU A 91 11.13 41.12 20.55
CA LEU A 91 11.08 40.74 21.96
C LEU A 91 9.78 41.26 22.62
N PRO A 92 9.32 40.66 23.74
CA PRO A 92 8.11 41.10 24.46
C PRO A 92 8.12 42.57 24.93
N ASN A 93 9.29 43.20 25.01
CA ASN A 93 9.48 44.62 25.33
C ASN A 93 9.44 45.56 24.10
N GLY A 94 9.10 45.04 22.91
CA GLY A 94 9.05 45.78 21.65
C GLY A 94 10.42 46.05 21.00
N LYS A 95 11.52 45.54 21.57
CA LYS A 95 12.86 45.64 20.96
C LYS A 95 12.96 44.65 19.80
N ILE A 96 13.33 45.15 18.62
CA ILE A 96 13.54 44.34 17.42
C ILE A 96 15.04 44.01 17.29
N ILE A 97 15.36 42.72 17.17
CA ILE A 97 16.71 42.21 16.88
C ILE A 97 16.84 42.04 15.36
N TRP A 98 17.79 42.77 14.78
CA TRP A 98 18.00 42.88 13.33
C TRP A 98 19.16 42.05 12.80
N ASP A 99 19.22 40.78 13.17
CA ASP A 99 19.87 39.71 12.38
C ASP A 99 19.51 38.34 12.99
N THR A 100 19.23 37.35 12.14
CA THR A 100 18.86 35.97 12.54
C THR A 100 19.77 34.92 11.90
N ARG A 101 20.97 35.33 11.45
CA ARG A 101 21.98 34.42 10.90
C ARG A 101 23.25 34.46 11.74
N PRO A 102 23.81 33.30 12.14
CA PRO A 102 25.23 33.20 12.48
C PRO A 102 26.07 33.67 11.28
N ASN A 103 27.21 34.32 11.56
CA ASN A 103 28.12 34.76 10.52
C ASN A 103 28.73 33.57 9.78
N GLN A 104 28.40 33.42 8.50
CA GLN A 104 29.27 32.74 7.53
C GLN A 104 29.61 33.72 6.41
N ASN A 105 30.89 33.73 6.01
CA ASN A 105 31.53 34.58 5.01
C ASN A 105 31.88 36.02 5.45
N LYS A 106 32.98 36.12 6.20
CA LYS A 106 33.94 37.22 6.06
C LYS A 106 35.26 36.61 5.59
N VAL A 107 35.62 36.82 4.32
CA VAL A 107 36.91 36.38 3.75
C VAL A 107 37.59 37.58 3.11
N ASN A 108 38.83 37.79 3.55
CA ASN A 108 39.94 38.59 3.05
C ASN A 108 39.71 39.94 2.35
N SER A 109 40.32 40.96 2.93
CA SER A 109 41.25 41.83 2.20
C SER A 109 42.62 41.67 2.85
N ASP A 110 43.61 41.21 2.09
CA ASP A 110 44.97 40.94 2.57
C ASP A 110 45.76 42.24 2.83
N GLU A 111 46.71 42.24 3.77
CA GLU A 111 48.04 42.88 3.61
C GLU A 111 48.99 42.56 4.79
N LEU A 112 50.06 41.81 4.47
CA LEU A 112 51.47 41.96 4.88
C LEU A 112 51.95 41.78 6.35
N ASP A 113 52.85 40.79 6.47
CA ASP A 113 54.23 40.86 7.02
C ASP A 113 54.61 40.45 8.47
N PHE A 114 55.80 39.80 8.51
CA PHE A 114 56.73 39.44 9.61
C PHE A 114 56.49 38.22 10.52
N GLU A 115 57.18 37.13 10.15
CA GLU A 115 58.32 36.45 10.84
C GLU A 115 58.31 36.10 12.34
N GLU A 116 59.10 35.04 12.64
CA GLU A 116 59.46 34.46 13.96
C GLU A 116 58.32 33.75 14.73
N GLU A 117 58.52 32.71 15.54
CA GLU A 117 59.43 31.55 15.68
C GLU A 117 58.95 30.90 17.01
N GLU A 118 58.98 29.57 17.14
CA GLU A 118 58.73 28.83 18.41
C GLU A 118 57.27 28.98 18.98
N GLU A 119 56.70 28.05 19.75
CA GLU A 119 57.19 26.86 20.45
C GLU A 119 56.09 25.76 20.46
N GLU A 120 56.40 24.53 20.91
CA GLU A 120 55.41 23.43 21.04
C GLU A 120 54.61 23.58 22.35
N GLU A 121 53.28 23.69 22.28
CA GLU A 121 52.40 23.37 23.42
C GLU A 121 51.28 22.42 22.98
N GLU A 122 51.22 21.24 23.62
CA GLU A 122 50.05 20.37 23.62
C GLU A 122 49.00 20.99 24.56
N GLU A 123 47.98 21.64 24.01
CA GLU A 123 46.76 21.97 24.78
C GLU A 123 45.63 21.02 24.37
N ASP A 124 45.07 20.33 25.37
CA ASP A 124 43.86 19.52 25.24
C ASP A 124 42.70 20.43 24.80
N GLU A 125 42.12 20.20 23.61
CA GLU A 125 40.80 20.77 23.29
C GLU A 125 39.74 20.07 24.16
N GLU A 126 39.50 20.63 25.35
CA GLU A 126 38.28 20.34 26.11
C GLU A 126 37.07 20.63 25.20
N GLU A 127 36.18 19.65 25.03
CA GLU A 127 34.88 19.87 24.39
C GLU A 127 34.06 20.79 25.32
N ASP A 128 34.13 22.10 25.06
CA ASP A 128 33.22 23.12 25.61
C ASP A 128 31.78 22.87 25.09
N ASP A 129 31.18 21.79 25.58
CA ASP A 129 29.72 21.66 25.70
C ASP A 129 29.26 22.70 26.74
N GLU A 130 29.18 23.97 26.33
CA GLU A 130 28.29 24.95 26.97
C GLU A 130 26.84 24.46 26.77
N GLU A 131 26.43 23.46 27.56
CA GLU A 131 25.01 23.15 27.78
C GLU A 131 24.36 24.40 28.38
N GLU A 132 23.75 25.24 27.51
CA GLU A 132 22.79 26.24 27.97
C GLU A 132 21.73 25.50 28.80
N ASP A 133 21.73 25.76 30.10
CA ASP A 133 21.01 24.98 31.09
C ASP A 133 19.49 25.21 30.97
N GLU A 134 18.85 24.51 30.02
CA GLU A 134 17.39 24.44 29.93
C GLU A 134 16.88 23.70 31.18
N GLU A 135 16.56 24.46 32.23
CA GLU A 135 15.92 23.95 33.45
C GLU A 135 14.55 23.32 33.14
N CYS A 136 14.26 22.20 33.77
CA CYS A 136 12.94 21.56 33.64
C CYS A 136 11.86 22.45 34.27
N VAL A 137 10.97 23.01 33.44
CA VAL A 137 9.92 23.92 33.91
C VAL A 137 8.71 23.12 34.38
N VAL A 138 8.28 23.36 35.63
CA VAL A 138 7.02 22.83 36.16
C VAL A 138 5.88 23.79 35.81
N ILE A 139 4.91 23.30 35.03
CA ILE A 139 3.68 24.04 34.69
C ILE A 139 2.50 23.14 35.04
N ASN A 140 1.61 23.60 35.93
CA ASN A 140 0.40 22.86 36.35
C ASN A 140 0.68 21.41 36.83
N ASP A 141 1.70 21.22 37.68
CA ASP A 141 2.18 19.91 38.18
C ASP A 141 2.73 18.94 37.11
N GLU A 142 2.82 19.35 35.84
CA GLU A 142 3.55 18.61 34.80
C GLU A 142 5.00 19.11 34.72
N VAL A 143 5.96 18.18 34.85
CA VAL A 143 7.39 18.46 34.65
C VAL A 143 7.68 18.38 33.15
N THR A 144 7.97 19.53 32.53
CA THR A 144 8.46 19.54 31.14
C THR A 144 9.98 19.42 31.15
N CYS A 145 10.48 18.30 30.61
CA CYS A 145 11.91 18.02 30.46
C CYS A 145 12.31 18.22 28.99
N PRO A 146 13.37 19.00 28.68
CA PRO A 146 13.91 19.10 27.33
C PRO A 146 14.26 17.74 26.74
N ILE A 147 13.92 17.50 25.48
CA ILE A 147 14.19 16.24 24.79
C ILE A 147 15.69 15.94 24.66
N SER A 148 16.54 16.98 24.72
CA SER A 148 18.01 16.88 24.80
C SER A 148 18.49 16.11 26.03
N LYS A 149 17.84 16.30 27.20
CA LYS A 149 18.21 15.68 28.49
C LYS A 149 17.75 14.22 28.63
N LEU A 150 17.00 13.68 27.66
CA LEU A 150 16.69 12.25 27.60
C LEU A 150 17.89 11.45 27.09
N ASN A 151 18.11 10.24 27.61
CA ASN A 151 19.16 9.35 27.10
C ASN A 151 18.77 8.69 25.76
N ASP A 152 19.73 8.05 25.10
CA ASP A 152 19.50 7.44 23.78
C ASP A 152 18.46 6.30 23.80
N ASP A 153 18.28 5.59 24.92
CA ASP A 153 17.22 4.59 25.10
C ASP A 153 15.81 5.23 25.12
N CYS A 154 15.65 6.35 25.82
CA CYS A 154 14.41 7.12 25.84
C CYS A 154 14.10 7.74 24.47
N LEU A 155 15.10 8.31 23.80
CA LEU A 155 14.97 8.76 22.41
C LEU A 155 14.62 7.58 21.48
N HIS A 156 15.20 6.39 21.73
CA HIS A 156 14.87 5.18 20.98
C HIS A 156 13.40 4.78 21.12
N LEU A 157 12.87 4.81 22.34
CA LEU A 157 11.45 4.54 22.57
C LEU A 157 10.56 5.60 21.88
N ILE A 158 10.93 6.88 21.96
CA ILE A 158 10.17 7.99 21.35
C ILE A 158 10.13 7.87 19.82
N PHE A 159 11.27 7.81 19.10
CA PHE A 159 11.18 7.76 17.63
C PHE A 159 10.67 6.40 17.12
N ASN A 160 10.62 5.35 17.95
CA ASN A 160 9.93 4.11 17.56
C ASN A 160 8.39 4.24 17.53
N HIS A 161 7.82 5.29 18.13
CA HIS A 161 6.41 5.66 17.92
C HIS A 161 6.17 6.45 16.63
N LEU A 162 7.22 6.98 16.00
CA LEU A 162 7.11 7.70 14.73
C LEU A 162 6.98 6.75 13.54
N GLN A 163 6.26 7.21 12.52
CA GLN A 163 6.08 6.57 11.23
C GLN A 163 7.39 6.62 10.41
N ILE A 164 7.49 5.78 9.38
CA ILE A 164 8.75 5.59 8.62
C ILE A 164 9.18 6.87 7.88
N ASN A 165 8.23 7.62 7.32
CA ASN A 165 8.45 8.96 6.74
C ASN A 165 8.95 9.97 7.78
N GLU A 166 8.36 10.00 8.97
CA GLU A 166 8.76 10.89 10.08
C GLU A 166 10.18 10.57 10.59
N ARG A 167 10.56 9.28 10.64
CA ARG A 167 11.91 8.85 11.01
C ARG A 167 12.99 9.36 10.04
N ILE A 168 12.67 9.66 8.78
CA ILE A 168 13.65 10.32 7.90
C ILE A 168 14.00 11.71 8.45
N VAL A 169 12.98 12.47 8.85
CA VAL A 169 13.13 13.83 9.40
C VAL A 169 13.97 13.84 10.68
N VAL A 170 13.85 12.83 11.55
CA VAL A 170 14.67 12.67 12.76
C VAL A 170 16.18 12.73 12.45
N GLY A 171 16.62 12.13 11.33
CA GLY A 171 18.03 12.14 10.91
C GLY A 171 18.58 13.51 10.47
N HIS A 172 17.70 14.50 10.30
CA HIS A 172 18.04 15.87 9.92
C HIS A 172 17.99 16.87 11.10
N VAL A 173 17.58 16.44 12.31
CA VAL A 173 17.47 17.35 13.48
C VAL A 173 18.83 17.69 14.06
N CYS A 174 19.65 16.69 14.42
CA CYS A 174 21.02 16.88 14.89
C CYS A 174 21.87 15.61 14.73
N LYS A 175 23.20 15.73 14.89
CA LYS A 175 24.16 14.61 14.80
C LYS A 175 23.79 13.44 15.72
N ARG A 176 23.39 13.73 16.97
CA ARG A 176 22.99 12.70 17.96
C ARG A 176 21.73 11.96 17.53
N TRP A 177 20.68 12.69 17.11
CA TRP A 177 19.44 12.07 16.62
C TRP A 177 19.67 11.24 15.37
N ARG A 178 20.56 11.65 14.46
CA ARG A 178 20.98 10.85 13.30
C ARG A 178 21.56 9.50 13.72
N LYS A 179 22.51 9.50 14.67
CA LYS A 179 23.14 8.27 15.21
C LYS A 179 22.14 7.34 15.91
N VAL A 180 21.20 7.88 16.69
CA VAL A 180 20.10 7.11 17.32
C VAL A 180 19.10 6.59 16.28
N ASN A 181 18.92 7.29 15.16
CA ASN A 181 18.02 6.87 14.09
C ASN A 181 18.64 5.75 13.22
N GLU A 182 19.95 5.80 12.96
CA GLU A 182 20.69 4.75 12.22
C GLU A 182 20.46 3.35 12.81
N THR A 183 20.57 3.21 14.13
CA THR A 183 20.31 1.94 14.83
C THR A 183 18.85 1.49 14.77
N MET A 184 17.87 2.40 14.59
CA MET A 184 16.47 2.03 14.34
C MET A 184 16.25 1.41 12.97
N TRP A 185 16.87 1.96 11.92
CA TRP A 185 16.69 1.46 10.55
C TRP A 185 17.16 0.00 10.42
N HIS A 186 18.22 -0.37 11.15
CA HIS A 186 18.68 -1.76 11.30
C HIS A 186 17.66 -2.70 11.97
N GLY A 187 16.71 -2.16 12.75
CA GLY A 187 15.62 -2.88 13.40
C GLY A 187 14.41 -3.15 12.48
N ILE A 188 14.29 -2.43 11.35
CA ILE A 188 13.17 -2.63 10.43
C ILE A 188 13.30 -4.00 9.73
N ARG A 189 12.16 -4.72 9.66
CA ARG A 189 12.03 -6.04 9.01
C ARG A 189 11.00 -6.06 7.89
N LYS A 190 9.94 -5.26 8.01
CA LYS A 190 8.89 -5.11 7.01
C LYS A 190 8.87 -3.67 6.47
N LEU A 191 8.91 -3.52 5.16
CA LEU A 191 8.49 -2.31 4.45
C LEU A 191 7.28 -2.63 3.57
N ASP A 192 6.25 -1.80 3.64
CA ASP A 192 5.01 -1.97 2.90
C ASP A 192 4.54 -0.62 2.40
N PHE A 193 4.60 -0.43 1.09
CA PHE A 193 4.18 0.78 0.40
C PHE A 193 2.81 0.60 -0.28
N SER A 194 2.13 -0.53 -0.07
CA SER A 194 0.78 -0.78 -0.59
C SER A 194 -0.33 -0.37 0.38
N SER A 195 0.02 -0.15 1.66
CA SER A 195 -0.92 0.21 2.71
C SER A 195 -0.25 0.99 3.85
N GLY A 196 -1.04 1.78 4.58
CA GLY A 196 -0.54 2.59 5.70
C GLY A 196 0.23 3.85 5.23
N PRO A 197 1.00 4.51 6.11
CA PRO A 197 1.58 5.82 5.82
C PRO A 197 2.51 5.90 4.59
N LEU A 198 3.08 4.77 4.18
CA LEU A 198 3.97 4.71 3.02
C LEU A 198 3.23 4.62 1.68
N SER A 199 1.92 4.28 1.65
CA SER A 199 1.16 4.25 0.39
C SER A 199 0.78 5.63 -0.14
N GLU A 200 0.96 6.69 0.66
CA GLU A 200 0.79 8.08 0.22
C GLU A 200 2.01 8.62 -0.56
N GLN A 201 3.09 7.82 -0.67
CA GLN A 201 4.33 8.21 -1.35
C GLN A 201 4.38 7.65 -2.78
N ASP A 202 4.64 8.48 -3.79
CA ASP A 202 4.95 8.02 -5.14
C ASP A 202 6.36 7.39 -5.17
N LEU A 203 6.40 6.05 -5.09
CA LEU A 203 7.63 5.29 -5.02
C LEU A 203 8.32 5.17 -6.39
N THR A 204 9.32 6.02 -6.60
CA THR A 204 10.27 5.90 -7.72
C THR A 204 11.42 4.93 -7.41
N ASN A 205 12.14 4.46 -8.43
CA ASN A 205 13.33 3.60 -8.25
C ASN A 205 14.39 4.22 -7.31
N ASN A 206 14.59 5.54 -7.37
CA ASN A 206 15.59 6.23 -6.54
C ASN A 206 15.16 6.26 -5.07
N LEU A 207 13.88 6.54 -4.81
CA LEU A 207 13.31 6.54 -3.47
C LEU A 207 13.29 5.13 -2.87
N LEU A 208 12.97 4.12 -3.68
CA LEU A 208 13.12 2.71 -3.30
C LEU A 208 14.57 2.41 -2.89
N GLN A 209 15.56 2.75 -3.73
CA GLN A 209 16.97 2.48 -3.43
C GLN A 209 17.43 3.15 -2.12
N LEU A 210 16.94 4.36 -1.81
CA LEU A 210 17.18 5.04 -0.53
C LEU A 210 16.59 4.26 0.66
N TYR A 211 15.32 3.87 0.60
CA TYR A 211 14.70 3.07 1.67
C TYR A 211 15.42 1.73 1.88
N LEU A 212 15.86 1.08 0.80
CA LEU A 212 16.61 -0.17 0.88
C LEU A 212 18.03 0.01 1.44
N SER A 213 18.70 1.14 1.18
CA SER A 213 20.02 1.42 1.78
C SER A 213 19.92 1.72 3.27
N LEU A 214 18.83 2.37 3.71
CA LEU A 214 18.56 2.59 5.14
C LEU A 214 18.27 1.28 5.87
N CYS A 215 17.53 0.35 5.24
CA CYS A 215 16.99 -0.85 5.90
C CYS A 215 17.69 -2.15 5.44
N PRO A 216 18.94 -2.44 5.82
CA PRO A 216 19.70 -3.59 5.30
C PRO A 216 19.14 -4.96 5.72
N ASN A 217 18.30 -5.01 6.75
CA ASN A 217 17.79 -6.24 7.38
C ASN A 217 16.33 -6.57 7.01
N ILE A 218 15.79 -6.00 5.92
CA ILE A 218 14.42 -6.33 5.48
C ILE A 218 14.27 -7.82 5.17
N THR A 219 13.21 -8.42 5.73
CA THR A 219 12.73 -9.77 5.39
C THR A 219 11.43 -9.73 4.60
N ILE A 220 10.58 -8.70 4.75
CA ILE A 220 9.31 -8.55 4.02
C ILE A 220 9.31 -7.21 3.27
N LEU A 221 9.20 -7.25 1.94
CA LEU A 221 9.07 -6.06 1.10
C LEU A 221 7.82 -6.13 0.23
N ASN A 222 6.94 -5.15 0.38
CA ASN A 222 5.77 -4.97 -0.47
C ASN A 222 5.80 -3.59 -1.13
N VAL A 223 5.95 -3.56 -2.45
CA VAL A 223 5.96 -2.33 -3.28
C VAL A 223 4.75 -2.27 -4.23
N ALA A 224 3.74 -3.13 -4.00
CA ALA A 224 2.64 -3.38 -4.93
C ALA A 224 1.47 -2.38 -4.82
N ASN A 225 1.75 -1.10 -5.04
CA ASN A 225 0.75 -0.05 -5.19
C ASN A 225 0.53 0.25 -6.68
N PRO A 226 -0.72 0.38 -7.18
CA PRO A 226 -0.99 0.84 -8.55
C PRO A 226 -0.33 2.17 -8.93
N ASP A 227 -0.22 3.09 -7.97
CA ASP A 227 0.19 4.48 -8.23
C ASP A 227 1.71 4.69 -8.32
N HIS A 228 2.51 3.64 -8.08
CA HIS A 228 3.97 3.73 -8.11
C HIS A 228 4.58 3.67 -9.51
N HIS A 229 5.49 4.59 -9.79
CA HIS A 229 6.24 4.66 -11.05
C HIS A 229 7.55 3.85 -11.04
N LEU A 230 7.46 2.55 -10.71
CA LEU A 230 8.62 1.64 -10.69
C LEU A 230 8.92 1.04 -12.07
N ASN A 231 10.17 1.17 -12.52
CA ASN A 231 10.65 0.54 -13.74
C ASN A 231 11.42 -0.77 -13.46
N SER A 232 11.76 -1.51 -14.52
CA SER A 232 12.47 -2.80 -14.46
C SER A 232 13.74 -2.89 -13.61
N GLY A 233 14.43 -1.76 -13.36
CA GLY A 233 15.58 -1.70 -12.46
C GLY A 233 15.23 -1.92 -10.98
N ALA A 234 13.98 -1.76 -10.58
CA ALA A 234 13.53 -1.91 -9.19
C ALA A 234 13.81 -3.32 -8.64
N ILE A 235 13.57 -4.36 -9.43
CA ILE A 235 13.86 -5.76 -9.03
C ILE A 235 15.38 -5.97 -8.84
N VAL A 236 16.22 -5.29 -9.63
CA VAL A 236 17.68 -5.37 -9.52
C VAL A 236 18.18 -4.64 -8.26
N ALA A 237 17.62 -3.46 -7.96
CA ALA A 237 17.88 -2.73 -6.71
C ALA A 237 17.51 -3.57 -5.47
N ILE A 238 16.32 -4.20 -5.48
CA ILE A 238 15.85 -5.12 -4.44
C ILE A 238 16.81 -6.30 -4.29
N ALA A 239 17.16 -6.98 -5.40
CA ALA A 239 18.06 -8.13 -5.38
C ALA A 239 19.44 -7.79 -4.79
N LYS A 240 20.03 -6.64 -5.17
CA LYS A 240 21.35 -6.24 -4.67
C LYS A 240 21.33 -5.85 -3.18
N SER A 241 20.25 -5.22 -2.72
CA SER A 241 20.16 -4.63 -1.37
C SER A 241 19.63 -5.62 -0.32
N CYS A 242 18.63 -6.45 -0.65
CA CYS A 242 17.85 -7.22 0.32
C CYS A 242 18.28 -8.70 0.41
N ARG A 243 19.46 -8.98 0.97
CA ARG A 243 20.00 -10.37 1.04
C ARG A 243 19.20 -11.30 1.97
N SER A 244 18.54 -10.74 2.98
CA SER A 244 17.73 -11.47 3.96
C SER A 244 16.25 -11.59 3.58
N LEU A 245 15.89 -11.28 2.34
CA LEU A 245 14.49 -11.22 1.90
C LEU A 245 13.81 -12.60 1.91
N GLU A 246 12.69 -12.68 2.64
CA GLU A 246 11.83 -13.85 2.80
C GLU A 246 10.51 -13.71 2.05
N GLU A 247 9.94 -12.50 1.98
CA GLU A 247 8.70 -12.22 1.24
C GLU A 247 8.87 -10.98 0.34
N LEU A 248 8.50 -11.13 -0.93
CA LEU A 248 8.48 -10.05 -1.91
C LEU A 248 7.13 -9.97 -2.63
N THR A 249 6.53 -8.79 -2.62
CA THR A 249 5.28 -8.48 -3.33
C THR A 249 5.49 -7.29 -4.27
N ILE A 250 5.31 -7.51 -5.58
CA ILE A 250 5.49 -6.51 -6.64
C ILE A 250 4.21 -6.34 -7.50
N ARG A 251 4.00 -5.14 -8.05
CA ARG A 251 2.92 -4.88 -9.02
C ARG A 251 3.41 -3.90 -10.08
N ASN A 252 2.93 -4.07 -11.33
CA ASN A 252 3.19 -3.15 -12.44
C ASN A 252 4.68 -2.93 -12.79
N ILE A 253 5.59 -3.81 -12.36
CA ILE A 253 7.02 -3.69 -12.67
C ILE A 253 7.34 -4.52 -13.92
N PRO A 254 7.87 -3.94 -15.01
CA PRO A 254 8.30 -4.73 -16.18
C PRO A 254 9.46 -5.67 -15.82
N ILE A 255 9.30 -6.96 -16.10
CA ILE A 255 10.31 -7.97 -15.76
C ILE A 255 11.26 -8.15 -16.94
N GLN A 256 12.57 -8.02 -16.68
CA GLN A 256 13.62 -8.32 -17.64
C GLN A 256 14.13 -9.77 -17.47
N ARG A 257 14.64 -10.36 -18.56
CA ARG A 257 15.17 -11.74 -18.60
C ARG A 257 16.14 -12.10 -17.46
N ARG A 258 16.92 -11.14 -16.98
CA ARG A 258 17.92 -11.34 -15.91
C ARG A 258 17.43 -10.91 -14.51
N SER A 259 16.35 -10.15 -14.36
CA SER A 259 16.00 -9.54 -13.07
C SER A 259 15.57 -10.56 -12.01
N LEU A 260 14.67 -11.50 -12.35
CA LEU A 260 14.33 -12.61 -11.44
C LEU A 260 15.49 -13.60 -11.24
N ALA A 261 16.39 -13.73 -12.22
CA ALA A 261 17.58 -14.59 -12.10
C ALA A 261 18.60 -14.05 -11.08
N LEU A 262 18.72 -12.72 -11.00
CA LEU A 262 19.51 -11.99 -9.99
C LEU A 262 18.82 -12.01 -8.62
N LEU A 263 17.51 -11.75 -8.56
CA LEU A 263 16.72 -11.87 -7.33
C LEU A 263 16.91 -13.26 -6.70
N ALA A 264 16.75 -14.31 -7.50
CA ALA A 264 16.91 -15.69 -7.04
C ALA A 264 18.37 -16.10 -6.73
N GLN A 265 19.35 -15.26 -7.07
CA GLN A 265 20.77 -15.45 -6.72
C GLN A 265 21.14 -14.76 -5.41
N TYR A 266 20.66 -13.54 -5.19
CA TYR A 266 20.99 -12.74 -4.02
C TYR A 266 20.00 -12.88 -2.85
N CYS A 267 18.77 -13.35 -3.12
CA CYS A 267 17.72 -13.61 -2.12
C CYS A 267 17.36 -15.12 -2.06
N PRO A 268 18.30 -16.02 -1.70
CA PRO A 268 18.06 -17.47 -1.72
C PRO A 268 17.07 -17.95 -0.67
N ASN A 269 16.82 -17.15 0.37
CA ASN A 269 15.94 -17.46 1.50
C ASN A 269 14.46 -17.20 1.24
N LEU A 270 14.08 -16.75 0.04
CA LEU A 270 12.71 -16.37 -0.31
C LEU A 270 11.70 -17.51 -0.02
N ILE A 271 10.75 -17.21 0.86
CA ILE A 271 9.65 -18.07 1.33
C ILE A 271 8.36 -17.76 0.56
N ALA A 272 8.14 -16.50 0.18
CA ALA A 272 6.94 -16.07 -0.52
C ALA A 272 7.26 -15.09 -1.65
N PHE A 273 6.65 -15.30 -2.83
CA PHE A 273 6.78 -14.42 -3.98
C PHE A 273 5.40 -14.13 -4.58
N TYR A 274 5.08 -12.85 -4.66
CA TYR A 274 3.82 -12.34 -5.19
C TYR A 274 4.08 -11.31 -6.28
N MET A 275 3.45 -11.48 -7.44
CA MET A 275 3.49 -10.49 -8.52
C MET A 275 2.13 -10.30 -9.18
N SER A 276 1.83 -9.07 -9.56
CA SER A 276 0.55 -8.69 -10.20
C SER A 276 0.78 -7.73 -11.37
N ALA A 277 0.11 -7.96 -12.50
CA ALA A 277 0.09 -7.07 -13.67
C ALA A 277 1.50 -6.63 -14.15
N CYS A 278 2.50 -7.51 -14.04
CA CYS A 278 3.87 -7.22 -14.46
C CYS A 278 4.04 -7.60 -15.95
N ALA A 279 4.57 -6.71 -16.78
CA ALA A 279 4.75 -6.97 -18.21
C ALA A 279 6.03 -7.78 -18.53
N SER A 280 6.12 -8.28 -19.77
CA SER A 280 7.35 -8.76 -20.44
C SER A 280 8.04 -10.01 -19.88
N HIS A 281 7.41 -10.74 -18.95
CA HIS A 281 7.93 -12.01 -18.41
C HIS A 281 7.44 -13.23 -19.18
N HIS A 282 8.25 -14.28 -19.24
CA HIS A 282 7.87 -15.59 -19.77
C HIS A 282 8.20 -16.67 -18.73
N ASP A 283 7.89 -17.94 -19.05
CA ASP A 283 8.20 -19.07 -18.17
C ASP A 283 9.69 -19.18 -17.80
N ARG A 284 10.61 -18.71 -18.65
CA ARG A 284 12.07 -18.85 -18.43
C ARG A 284 12.56 -18.12 -17.17
N GLU A 285 12.02 -16.94 -16.91
CA GLU A 285 12.37 -16.13 -15.75
C GLU A 285 11.85 -16.81 -14.46
N MET A 286 10.60 -17.26 -14.47
CA MET A 286 9.99 -18.01 -13.35
C MET A 286 10.67 -19.36 -13.09
N ILE A 287 11.08 -20.09 -14.14
CA ILE A 287 11.85 -21.34 -14.03
C ILE A 287 13.13 -21.13 -13.25
N THR A 288 13.80 -19.99 -13.43
CA THR A 288 15.05 -19.68 -12.72
C THR A 288 14.79 -19.41 -11.24
N LEU A 289 13.72 -18.67 -10.92
CA LEU A 289 13.28 -18.40 -9.55
C LEU A 289 12.99 -19.70 -8.78
N VAL A 290 12.07 -20.53 -9.28
CA VAL A 290 11.62 -21.77 -8.57
C VAL A 290 12.69 -22.86 -8.50
N LYS A 291 13.72 -22.82 -9.35
CA LYS A 291 14.88 -23.74 -9.26
C LYS A 291 15.92 -23.32 -8.22
N LYS A 292 16.11 -22.01 -8.01
CA LYS A 292 17.11 -21.48 -7.07
C LYS A 292 16.54 -21.27 -5.66
N CYS A 293 15.35 -20.68 -5.52
CA CYS A 293 14.69 -20.41 -4.24
C CYS A 293 14.05 -21.69 -3.67
N LYS A 294 14.85 -22.54 -3.02
CA LYS A 294 14.43 -23.86 -2.53
C LYS A 294 13.44 -23.81 -1.35
N ASN A 295 13.43 -22.71 -0.60
CA ASN A 295 12.58 -22.53 0.59
C ASN A 295 11.19 -21.96 0.28
N LEU A 296 10.88 -21.73 -1.00
CA LEU A 296 9.67 -21.07 -1.47
C LEU A 296 8.42 -21.90 -1.16
N GLN A 297 7.57 -21.38 -0.26
CA GLN A 297 6.34 -22.00 0.23
C GLN A 297 5.09 -21.37 -0.36
N LYS A 298 5.15 -20.12 -0.84
CA LYS A 298 4.00 -19.41 -1.40
C LYS A 298 4.36 -18.74 -2.73
N ILE A 299 3.52 -18.94 -3.75
CA ILE A 299 3.61 -18.25 -5.04
C ILE A 299 2.22 -17.70 -5.40
N GLY A 300 2.13 -16.39 -5.66
CA GLY A 300 0.93 -15.77 -6.20
C GLY A 300 1.22 -14.96 -7.46
N LEU A 301 0.63 -15.34 -8.60
CA LEU A 301 0.79 -14.63 -9.88
C LEU A 301 -0.59 -14.13 -10.33
N LYS A 302 -0.75 -12.80 -10.42
CA LYS A 302 -2.00 -12.16 -10.87
C LYS A 302 -1.86 -11.39 -12.16
N PHE A 303 -2.93 -11.35 -12.96
CA PHE A 303 -2.99 -10.69 -14.28
C PHE A 303 -1.76 -10.99 -15.14
N SER A 304 -1.32 -12.25 -15.14
CA SER A 304 -0.07 -12.68 -15.77
C SER A 304 -0.37 -13.33 -17.13
N SER A 305 -0.69 -12.51 -18.12
CA SER A 305 -1.14 -12.96 -19.45
C SER A 305 -0.09 -13.74 -20.22
N SER A 306 1.19 -13.37 -20.16
CA SER A 306 2.27 -13.95 -20.97
C SER A 306 2.90 -15.24 -20.42
N LEU A 307 2.27 -15.90 -19.44
CA LEU A 307 2.75 -17.15 -18.85
C LEU A 307 1.93 -18.36 -19.30
N SER A 308 2.59 -19.34 -19.91
CA SER A 308 1.95 -20.62 -20.26
C SER A 308 1.78 -21.56 -19.06
N GLY A 309 2.49 -21.30 -17.96
CA GLY A 309 2.54 -22.18 -16.79
C GLY A 309 3.55 -23.33 -16.91
N SER A 310 4.33 -23.42 -17.99
CA SER A 310 5.39 -24.43 -18.13
C SER A 310 6.45 -24.35 -17.02
N TRP A 311 6.58 -23.21 -16.33
CA TRP A 311 7.43 -23.08 -15.14
C TRP A 311 7.02 -24.02 -13.98
N LEU A 312 5.73 -24.37 -13.88
CA LEU A 312 5.18 -25.24 -12.83
C LEU A 312 5.82 -26.64 -12.84
N LYS A 313 6.21 -27.16 -14.02
CA LYS A 313 6.94 -28.43 -14.18
C LYS A 313 8.29 -28.46 -13.45
N HIS A 314 8.85 -27.30 -13.15
CA HIS A 314 10.15 -27.14 -12.52
C HIS A 314 10.10 -26.86 -11.02
N LEU A 315 8.90 -26.86 -10.41
CA LEU A 315 8.73 -26.83 -8.96
C LEU A 315 9.54 -27.94 -8.28
N ARG A 316 10.32 -27.54 -7.27
CA ARG A 316 11.15 -28.40 -6.40
C ARG A 316 11.13 -27.92 -4.93
N CYS A 317 10.42 -26.84 -4.64
CA CYS A 317 10.29 -26.24 -3.32
C CYS A 317 9.07 -26.84 -2.58
N PRO A 318 9.01 -26.77 -1.24
CA PRO A 318 7.90 -27.31 -0.44
C PRO A 318 6.68 -26.38 -0.47
N LEU A 319 6.09 -26.21 -1.65
CA LEU A 319 5.02 -25.26 -1.89
C LEU A 319 3.76 -25.65 -1.09
N GLN A 320 3.27 -24.70 -0.29
CA GLN A 320 2.05 -24.83 0.53
C GLN A 320 0.89 -24.02 -0.05
N SER A 321 1.17 -22.92 -0.75
CA SER A 321 0.17 -22.01 -1.31
C SER A 321 0.49 -21.65 -2.76
N LEU A 322 -0.47 -21.85 -3.65
CA LEU A 322 -0.39 -21.47 -5.06
C LEU A 322 -1.64 -20.67 -5.45
N ALA A 323 -1.47 -19.41 -5.85
CA ALA A 323 -2.54 -18.55 -6.32
C ALA A 323 -2.25 -18.06 -7.75
N LEU A 324 -3.12 -18.36 -8.71
CA LEU A 324 -2.94 -18.02 -10.12
C LEU A 324 -4.17 -17.31 -10.68
N GLU A 325 -3.91 -16.25 -11.44
CA GLU A 325 -4.87 -15.54 -12.28
C GLU A 325 -4.19 -15.30 -13.63
N MET A 326 -4.38 -16.30 -14.51
CA MET A 326 -3.61 -16.52 -15.74
C MET A 326 -4.54 -16.98 -16.86
N TYR A 327 -4.70 -16.12 -17.88
CA TYR A 327 -5.61 -16.37 -19.00
C TYR A 327 -5.07 -17.39 -20.02
N GLU A 328 -3.76 -17.41 -20.28
CA GLU A 328 -3.10 -18.28 -21.28
C GLU A 328 -2.49 -19.56 -20.66
N MET A 329 -2.88 -19.93 -19.44
CA MET A 329 -2.32 -21.09 -18.74
C MET A 329 -2.69 -22.42 -19.42
N ASN A 330 -1.70 -23.28 -19.67
CA ASN A 330 -1.94 -24.66 -20.08
C ASN A 330 -2.25 -25.55 -18.85
N PRO A 331 -3.44 -26.19 -18.76
CA PRO A 331 -3.82 -27.01 -17.61
C PRO A 331 -2.95 -28.25 -17.39
N ASP A 332 -2.41 -28.85 -18.44
CA ASP A 332 -1.55 -30.05 -18.30
C ASP A 332 -0.24 -29.69 -17.59
N PHE A 333 0.24 -28.45 -17.74
CA PHE A 333 1.42 -27.95 -17.04
C PHE A 333 1.11 -27.65 -15.56
N LEU A 334 -0.11 -27.17 -15.28
CA LEU A 334 -0.62 -27.02 -13.92
C LEU A 334 -0.71 -28.37 -13.20
N LEU A 335 -1.33 -29.39 -13.80
CA LEU A 335 -1.42 -30.74 -13.23
C LEU A 335 -0.03 -31.35 -13.01
N GLN A 336 0.90 -31.18 -13.96
CA GLN A 336 2.30 -31.57 -13.77
C GLN A 336 3.01 -30.83 -12.63
N GLY A 337 2.64 -29.58 -12.36
CA GLY A 337 3.14 -28.82 -11.20
C GLY A 337 2.57 -29.34 -9.89
N ILE A 338 1.25 -29.46 -9.80
CA ILE A 338 0.55 -29.97 -8.62
C ILE A 338 1.06 -31.38 -8.27
N SER A 339 1.30 -32.26 -9.25
CA SER A 339 1.85 -33.61 -8.98
C SER A 339 3.19 -33.61 -8.25
N LYS A 340 3.98 -32.53 -8.33
CA LYS A 340 5.27 -32.38 -7.62
C LYS A 340 5.15 -31.84 -6.21
N VAL A 341 4.08 -31.12 -5.89
CA VAL A 341 3.88 -30.43 -4.60
C VAL A 341 2.64 -30.91 -3.84
N HIS A 342 1.92 -31.91 -4.36
CA HIS A 342 0.64 -32.40 -3.84
C HIS A 342 0.67 -32.78 -2.35
N SER A 343 1.82 -33.24 -1.84
CA SER A 343 1.99 -33.63 -0.44
C SER A 343 2.20 -32.45 0.53
N THR A 344 2.58 -31.28 0.02
CA THR A 344 2.81 -30.06 0.84
C THR A 344 1.73 -28.99 0.66
N LEU A 345 1.00 -29.03 -0.46
CA LEU A 345 0.00 -28.04 -0.83
C LEU A 345 -1.21 -28.07 0.12
N LYS A 346 -1.59 -26.90 0.63
CA LYS A 346 -2.74 -26.67 1.53
C LYS A 346 -3.72 -25.65 0.97
N GLU A 347 -3.22 -24.71 0.17
CA GLU A 347 -3.97 -23.61 -0.39
C GLU A 347 -3.80 -23.60 -1.91
N LEU A 348 -4.92 -23.57 -2.63
CA LEU A 348 -4.95 -23.48 -4.08
C LEU A 348 -6.00 -22.46 -4.50
N SER A 349 -5.60 -21.48 -5.30
CA SER A 349 -6.47 -20.40 -5.71
C SER A 349 -6.36 -20.18 -7.21
N PHE A 350 -7.48 -20.31 -7.91
CA PHE A 350 -7.62 -19.93 -9.30
C PHE A 350 -8.68 -18.84 -9.39
N ILE A 351 -8.30 -17.71 -9.98
CA ILE A 351 -9.20 -16.60 -10.28
C ILE A 351 -9.15 -16.40 -11.80
N SER A 352 -10.30 -16.34 -12.46
CA SER A 352 -10.43 -16.07 -13.90
C SER A 352 -9.44 -16.88 -14.76
N CYS A 353 -9.47 -18.21 -14.61
CA CYS A 353 -8.60 -19.15 -15.33
C CYS A 353 -9.42 -19.94 -16.37
N PRO A 354 -9.79 -19.33 -17.53
CA PRO A 354 -10.77 -19.89 -18.47
C PRO A 354 -10.36 -21.22 -19.10
N ALA A 355 -9.06 -21.50 -19.18
CA ALA A 355 -8.51 -22.71 -19.77
C ALA A 355 -8.74 -23.99 -18.91
N ILE A 356 -9.10 -23.87 -17.63
CA ILE A 356 -9.33 -25.03 -16.75
C ILE A 356 -10.60 -25.78 -17.18
N ARG A 357 -10.47 -27.08 -17.49
CA ARG A 357 -11.55 -27.97 -17.94
C ARG A 357 -12.17 -28.72 -16.76
N CYS A 358 -13.37 -29.28 -16.95
CA CYS A 358 -14.03 -30.13 -15.95
C CYS A 358 -13.15 -31.30 -15.44
N SER A 359 -12.39 -31.94 -16.34
CA SER A 359 -11.47 -33.03 -16.02
C SER A 359 -10.31 -32.61 -15.11
N ASP A 360 -9.89 -31.36 -15.23
CA ASP A 360 -8.75 -30.84 -14.47
C ASP A 360 -9.14 -30.61 -13.01
N ILE A 361 -10.39 -30.20 -12.74
CA ILE A 361 -10.94 -30.08 -11.38
C ILE A 361 -11.00 -31.44 -10.69
N ASP A 362 -11.42 -32.48 -11.43
CA ASP A 362 -11.48 -33.85 -10.89
C ASP A 362 -10.09 -34.37 -10.55
N ALA A 363 -9.14 -34.22 -11.48
CA ALA A 363 -7.73 -34.55 -11.26
C ALA A 363 -7.14 -33.77 -10.05
N ILE A 364 -7.39 -32.47 -9.92
CA ILE A 364 -6.95 -31.66 -8.78
C ILE A 364 -7.54 -32.21 -7.48
N ALA A 365 -8.86 -32.48 -7.43
CA ALA A 365 -9.52 -32.98 -6.23
C ALA A 365 -9.00 -34.37 -5.78
N GLU A 366 -8.58 -35.21 -6.72
CA GLU A 366 -7.95 -36.51 -6.41
C GLU A 366 -6.47 -36.39 -6.01
N MET A 367 -5.74 -35.43 -6.59
CA MET A 367 -4.31 -35.25 -6.33
C MET A 367 -4.02 -34.56 -4.99
N VAL A 368 -4.87 -33.62 -4.54
CA VAL A 368 -4.67 -32.86 -3.29
C VAL A 368 -5.80 -33.04 -2.26
N PRO A 369 -6.06 -34.26 -1.75
CA PRO A 369 -7.15 -34.55 -0.82
C PRO A 369 -7.03 -33.86 0.55
N ASN A 370 -5.84 -33.35 0.88
CA ASN A 370 -5.55 -32.63 2.14
C ASN A 370 -5.67 -31.10 2.03
N LEU A 371 -6.17 -30.59 0.89
CA LEU A 371 -6.34 -29.16 0.68
C LEU A 371 -7.29 -28.56 1.74
N THR A 372 -6.88 -27.46 2.36
CA THR A 372 -7.67 -26.73 3.37
C THR A 372 -8.37 -25.51 2.79
N PHE A 373 -7.74 -24.80 1.85
CA PHE A 373 -8.32 -23.61 1.22
C PHE A 373 -8.37 -23.79 -0.31
N LEU A 374 -9.56 -23.58 -0.89
CA LEU A 374 -9.77 -23.58 -2.34
C LEU A 374 -10.47 -22.28 -2.78
N THR A 375 -9.93 -21.63 -3.82
CA THR A 375 -10.64 -20.60 -4.58
C THR A 375 -10.81 -21.05 -6.02
N LEU A 376 -12.05 -20.96 -6.53
CA LEU A 376 -12.40 -21.08 -7.95
C LEU A 376 -13.34 -19.91 -8.28
N ALA A 377 -12.78 -18.70 -8.39
CA ALA A 377 -13.54 -17.47 -8.56
C ALA A 377 -13.42 -16.89 -9.99
N GLY A 378 -14.41 -16.12 -10.41
CA GLY A 378 -14.44 -15.47 -11.72
C GLY A 378 -14.71 -16.44 -12.89
N MET A 379 -14.14 -16.11 -14.05
CA MET A 379 -14.51 -16.75 -15.32
C MET A 379 -13.88 -18.14 -15.55
N PHE A 380 -14.72 -19.13 -15.88
CA PHE A 380 -14.30 -20.48 -16.27
C PHE A 380 -15.12 -21.01 -17.47
N SER A 381 -14.80 -20.55 -18.68
CA SER A 381 -15.60 -20.82 -19.89
C SER A 381 -15.70 -22.31 -20.30
N LEU A 382 -14.76 -23.15 -19.89
CA LEU A 382 -14.72 -24.57 -20.24
C LEU A 382 -15.36 -25.51 -19.19
N ILE A 383 -15.78 -24.97 -18.05
CA ILE A 383 -16.47 -25.74 -17.00
C ILE A 383 -17.97 -25.80 -17.33
N ARG A 384 -18.62 -26.94 -17.07
CA ARG A 384 -20.06 -27.18 -17.33
C ARG A 384 -20.79 -27.67 -16.08
N HIS A 385 -22.10 -27.85 -16.17
CA HIS A 385 -22.96 -28.36 -15.09
C HIS A 385 -22.35 -29.57 -14.36
N ASN A 386 -22.48 -29.57 -13.02
CA ASN A 386 -21.96 -30.58 -12.09
C ASN A 386 -20.41 -30.75 -12.04
N ALA A 387 -19.62 -30.00 -12.80
CA ALA A 387 -18.16 -30.13 -12.79
C ALA A 387 -17.48 -29.71 -11.46
N LEU A 388 -18.20 -29.04 -10.56
CA LEU A 388 -17.72 -28.73 -9.21
C LEU A 388 -17.90 -29.90 -8.22
N LEU A 389 -18.68 -30.94 -8.54
CA LEU A 389 -18.91 -32.08 -7.63
C LEU A 389 -17.62 -32.76 -7.10
N PRO A 390 -16.53 -32.93 -7.88
CA PRO A 390 -15.28 -33.48 -7.36
C PRO A 390 -14.69 -32.73 -6.15
N ILE A 391 -14.95 -31.42 -6.01
CA ILE A 391 -14.48 -30.62 -4.87
C ILE A 391 -15.05 -31.16 -3.55
N THR A 392 -16.22 -31.79 -3.58
CA THR A 392 -16.83 -32.42 -2.39
C THR A 392 -16.06 -33.66 -1.91
N LYS A 393 -15.10 -34.18 -2.68
CA LYS A 393 -14.09 -35.17 -2.22
C LYS A 393 -13.13 -34.56 -1.19
N LEU A 394 -12.94 -33.24 -1.16
CA LEU A 394 -11.99 -32.52 -0.29
C LEU A 394 -12.55 -32.28 1.12
N LYS A 395 -12.53 -33.33 1.94
CA LYS A 395 -13.14 -33.34 3.29
C LYS A 395 -12.45 -32.44 4.31
N ASN A 396 -11.23 -32.00 4.03
CA ASN A 396 -10.42 -31.14 4.90
C ASN A 396 -10.58 -29.64 4.60
N LEU A 397 -11.50 -29.24 3.70
CA LEU A 397 -11.75 -27.84 3.39
C LEU A 397 -12.27 -27.07 4.62
N ILE A 398 -11.59 -25.95 4.90
CA ILE A 398 -11.88 -24.95 5.93
C ILE A 398 -12.36 -23.65 5.29
N ARG A 399 -11.83 -23.31 4.11
CA ARG A 399 -12.25 -22.15 3.30
C ARG A 399 -12.55 -22.60 1.88
N LEU A 400 -13.73 -22.22 1.39
CA LEU A 400 -14.12 -22.40 0.00
C LEU A 400 -14.61 -21.06 -0.56
N ASP A 401 -14.05 -20.67 -1.70
CA ASP A 401 -14.27 -19.37 -2.31
C ASP A 401 -14.69 -19.56 -3.78
N LEU A 402 -15.93 -19.23 -4.10
CA LEU A 402 -16.59 -19.50 -5.39
C LEU A 402 -17.18 -18.21 -5.99
N GLU A 403 -16.62 -17.05 -5.64
CA GLU A 403 -17.11 -15.74 -6.09
C GLU A 403 -17.23 -15.65 -7.62
N GLN A 404 -18.36 -15.15 -8.12
CA GLN A 404 -18.73 -15.06 -9.55
C GLN A 404 -18.74 -16.40 -10.31
N ASN A 405 -18.70 -17.55 -9.62
CA ASN A 405 -18.72 -18.86 -10.28
C ASN A 405 -20.16 -19.28 -10.64
N ALA A 406 -20.58 -18.92 -11.87
CA ALA A 406 -21.92 -19.16 -12.43
C ALA A 406 -22.37 -20.64 -12.56
N ILE A 407 -21.51 -21.59 -12.15
CA ILE A 407 -21.72 -23.04 -12.31
C ILE A 407 -22.12 -23.69 -10.97
N VAL A 408 -22.05 -22.94 -9.88
CA VAL A 408 -22.59 -23.33 -8.58
C VAL A 408 -24.11 -23.54 -8.71
N CYS A 409 -24.60 -24.66 -8.19
CA CYS A 409 -26.00 -25.04 -8.29
C CYS A 409 -26.54 -25.69 -7.02
N ASP A 410 -27.86 -25.83 -6.91
CA ASP A 410 -28.53 -26.45 -5.76
C ASP A 410 -28.02 -27.87 -5.46
N ASP A 411 -27.76 -28.69 -6.49
CA ASP A 411 -27.25 -30.06 -6.33
C ASP A 411 -25.79 -30.08 -5.83
N PHE A 412 -24.95 -29.14 -6.29
CA PHE A 412 -23.60 -28.98 -5.74
C PHE A 412 -23.67 -28.58 -4.26
N MET A 413 -24.50 -27.59 -3.90
CA MET A 413 -24.67 -27.15 -2.51
C MET A 413 -25.15 -28.27 -1.58
N LYS A 414 -26.03 -29.15 -2.07
CA LYS A 414 -26.44 -30.35 -1.34
C LYS A 414 -25.26 -31.29 -1.06
N ASN A 415 -24.48 -31.64 -2.09
CA ASN A 415 -23.32 -32.52 -1.92
C ASN A 415 -22.22 -31.89 -1.07
N LEU A 416 -22.02 -30.57 -1.17
CA LEU A 416 -21.05 -29.82 -0.38
C LEU A 416 -21.37 -29.87 1.12
N VAL A 417 -22.64 -29.68 1.51
CA VAL A 417 -23.07 -29.83 2.90
C VAL A 417 -22.89 -31.26 3.42
N GLU A 418 -23.19 -32.26 2.58
CA GLU A 418 -23.11 -33.68 2.98
C GLU A 418 -21.65 -34.15 3.19
N ASN A 419 -20.66 -33.52 2.53
CA ASN A 419 -19.27 -33.99 2.55
C ASN A 419 -18.24 -33.02 3.17
N CYS A 420 -18.53 -31.72 3.23
CA CYS A 420 -17.62 -30.68 3.75
C CYS A 420 -18.21 -29.89 4.95
N PRO A 421 -18.69 -30.54 6.04
CA PRO A 421 -19.32 -29.85 7.18
C PRO A 421 -18.35 -29.01 8.04
N SER A 422 -17.04 -29.16 7.82
CA SER A 422 -15.97 -28.45 8.55
C SER A 422 -15.68 -27.05 8.03
N LEU A 423 -16.41 -26.56 7.01
CA LEU A 423 -16.23 -25.21 6.47
C LEU A 423 -16.43 -24.12 7.54
N ILE A 424 -15.46 -23.22 7.62
CA ILE A 424 -15.43 -22.06 8.52
C ILE A 424 -15.61 -20.76 7.74
N HIS A 425 -15.15 -20.73 6.48
CA HIS A 425 -15.29 -19.61 5.56
C HIS A 425 -15.92 -20.07 4.24
N LEU A 426 -16.97 -19.39 3.80
CA LEU A 426 -17.65 -19.66 2.53
C LEU A 426 -17.95 -18.35 1.79
N ASN A 427 -17.57 -18.28 0.51
CA ASN A 427 -17.91 -17.16 -0.38
C ASN A 427 -18.71 -17.68 -1.57
N LEU A 428 -19.93 -17.17 -1.71
CA LEU A 428 -20.90 -17.45 -2.78
C LEU A 428 -21.38 -16.15 -3.46
N SER A 429 -20.63 -15.05 -3.30
CA SER A 429 -20.99 -13.76 -3.92
C SER A 429 -21.07 -13.89 -5.45
N GLY A 430 -22.09 -13.32 -6.08
CA GLY A 430 -22.28 -13.36 -7.54
C GLY A 430 -22.43 -14.77 -8.15
N THR A 431 -22.81 -15.80 -7.39
CA THR A 431 -23.02 -17.17 -7.93
C THR A 431 -24.40 -17.41 -8.56
N ASP A 432 -25.23 -16.37 -8.68
CA ASP A 432 -26.61 -16.45 -9.20
C ASP A 432 -26.72 -16.23 -10.72
N HIS A 433 -25.61 -15.95 -11.39
CA HIS A 433 -25.55 -15.86 -12.85
C HIS A 433 -26.07 -17.17 -13.48
N ASN A 434 -27.03 -17.06 -14.40
CA ASN A 434 -27.80 -18.17 -15.00
C ASN A 434 -28.81 -18.88 -14.06
N TYR A 435 -29.10 -18.35 -12.87
CA TYR A 435 -30.13 -18.84 -11.93
C TYR A 435 -29.99 -20.33 -11.52
N HIS A 436 -28.77 -20.89 -11.56
CA HIS A 436 -28.50 -22.28 -11.21
C HIS A 436 -28.46 -22.53 -9.69
N LEU A 437 -28.04 -21.53 -8.92
CA LEU A 437 -28.17 -21.51 -7.47
C LEU A 437 -29.45 -20.75 -7.08
N THR A 438 -30.43 -21.46 -6.54
CA THR A 438 -31.73 -20.91 -6.15
C THR A 438 -31.85 -20.77 -4.63
N GLU A 439 -32.97 -20.23 -4.15
CA GLU A 439 -33.31 -20.20 -2.73
C GLU A 439 -33.20 -21.59 -2.06
N LYS A 440 -33.43 -22.69 -2.81
CA LYS A 440 -33.34 -24.07 -2.32
C LYS A 440 -31.90 -24.52 -2.08
N GLY A 441 -30.92 -24.01 -2.82
CA GLY A 441 -29.51 -24.21 -2.56
C GLY A 441 -29.02 -23.29 -1.44
N LEU A 442 -29.41 -22.01 -1.47
CA LEU A 442 -29.02 -21.03 -0.44
C LEU A 442 -29.47 -21.41 0.98
N ILE A 443 -30.70 -21.92 1.15
CA ILE A 443 -31.19 -22.34 2.47
C ILE A 443 -30.34 -23.46 3.10
N LEU A 444 -29.56 -24.20 2.30
CA LEU A 444 -28.64 -25.24 2.77
C LEU A 444 -27.41 -24.65 3.47
N VAL A 445 -27.04 -23.40 3.23
CA VAL A 445 -25.92 -22.72 3.92
C VAL A 445 -26.11 -22.74 5.44
N ALA A 446 -27.36 -22.67 5.91
CA ALA A 446 -27.71 -22.80 7.33
C ALA A 446 -27.32 -24.15 7.98
N LYS A 447 -26.90 -25.15 7.20
CA LYS A 447 -26.39 -26.44 7.71
C LYS A 447 -24.89 -26.41 8.04
N PHE A 448 -24.11 -25.45 7.54
CA PHE A 448 -22.69 -25.30 7.91
C PHE A 448 -22.56 -24.56 9.26
N THR A 449 -22.91 -25.22 10.35
CA THR A 449 -22.97 -24.58 11.69
C THR A 449 -21.63 -24.08 12.23
N ASN A 450 -20.52 -24.44 11.58
CA ASN A 450 -19.16 -24.01 11.91
C ASN A 450 -18.71 -22.72 11.21
N LEU A 451 -19.54 -22.16 10.31
CA LEU A 451 -19.21 -20.91 9.61
C LEU A 451 -19.02 -19.76 10.60
N THR A 452 -17.88 -19.09 10.48
CA THR A 452 -17.59 -17.81 11.13
C THR A 452 -17.59 -16.66 10.12
N HIS A 453 -17.31 -16.93 8.85
CA HIS A 453 -17.31 -15.94 7.77
C HIS A 453 -18.16 -16.44 6.60
N LEU A 454 -19.13 -15.62 6.17
CA LEU A 454 -20.00 -15.92 5.04
C LEU A 454 -20.11 -14.67 4.15
N ARG A 455 -19.76 -14.82 2.87
CA ARG A 455 -19.96 -13.80 1.82
C ARG A 455 -21.01 -14.31 0.83
N MET A 456 -22.05 -13.52 0.60
CA MET A 456 -23.16 -13.79 -0.32
C MET A 456 -23.59 -12.49 -1.03
N ALA A 457 -22.63 -11.62 -1.36
CA ALA A 457 -22.89 -10.34 -1.98
C ALA A 457 -23.47 -10.50 -3.40
N CYS A 458 -24.22 -9.49 -3.83
CA CYS A 458 -24.86 -9.37 -5.15
C CYS A 458 -25.76 -10.56 -5.54
N HIS A 459 -26.27 -11.33 -4.58
CA HIS A 459 -27.07 -12.52 -4.84
C HIS A 459 -28.57 -12.21 -4.79
N ASN A 460 -29.24 -12.15 -5.94
CA ASN A 460 -30.65 -11.73 -6.06
C ASN A 460 -31.64 -12.68 -5.35
N GLY A 461 -31.30 -13.97 -5.31
CA GLY A 461 -32.07 -14.99 -4.56
C GLY A 461 -31.98 -14.93 -3.03
N LEU A 462 -31.17 -14.05 -2.43
CA LEU A 462 -31.02 -14.00 -0.97
C LEU A 462 -32.12 -13.13 -0.32
N ASN A 463 -33.02 -13.75 0.44
CA ASN A 463 -34.15 -13.06 1.08
C ASN A 463 -34.20 -13.27 2.61
N ASP A 464 -35.07 -12.50 3.28
CA ASP A 464 -35.25 -12.52 4.74
C ASP A 464 -35.60 -13.89 5.32
N THR A 465 -36.29 -14.78 4.58
CA THR A 465 -36.61 -16.14 5.05
C THR A 465 -35.36 -17.01 5.15
N ILE A 466 -34.42 -16.81 4.23
CA ILE A 466 -33.11 -17.47 4.23
C ILE A 466 -32.26 -16.88 5.35
N LEU A 467 -32.16 -15.54 5.47
CA LEU A 467 -31.45 -14.87 6.57
C LEU A 467 -31.95 -15.32 7.95
N LYS A 468 -33.27 -15.43 8.13
CA LYS A 468 -33.90 -15.95 9.36
C LYS A 468 -33.53 -17.40 9.64
N THR A 469 -33.46 -18.24 8.61
CA THR A 469 -33.10 -19.65 8.79
C THR A 469 -31.62 -19.81 9.12
N MET A 470 -30.75 -19.01 8.49
CA MET A 470 -29.33 -18.91 8.84
C MET A 470 -29.13 -18.39 10.26
N SER A 471 -29.81 -17.32 10.67
CA SER A 471 -29.68 -16.75 12.03
C SER A 471 -30.07 -17.72 13.14
N ASN A 472 -31.02 -18.62 12.87
CA ASN A 472 -31.42 -19.70 13.77
C ASN A 472 -30.37 -20.81 13.93
N LYS A 473 -29.41 -20.95 13.01
CA LYS A 473 -28.44 -22.08 12.97
C LYS A 473 -26.96 -21.67 13.09
N LEU A 474 -26.55 -20.58 12.45
CA LEU A 474 -25.16 -20.13 12.35
C LEU A 474 -24.75 -19.33 13.60
N LYS A 475 -24.61 -20.01 14.74
CA LYS A 475 -24.37 -19.33 16.04
C LYS A 475 -22.96 -18.77 16.21
N ASN A 476 -21.99 -19.34 15.50
CA ASN A 476 -20.58 -18.93 15.49
C ASN A 476 -20.28 -17.86 14.41
N LEU A 477 -21.30 -17.33 13.73
CA LEU A 477 -21.12 -16.38 12.64
C LEU A 477 -20.62 -15.03 13.17
N LYS A 478 -19.42 -14.64 12.74
CA LYS A 478 -18.71 -13.41 13.11
C LYS A 478 -18.79 -12.34 12.03
N HIS A 479 -18.65 -12.73 10.76
CA HIS A 479 -18.68 -11.82 9.62
C HIS A 479 -19.70 -12.30 8.59
N LEU A 480 -20.68 -11.44 8.30
CA LEU A 480 -21.63 -11.64 7.21
C LEU A 480 -21.52 -10.49 6.22
N ASP A 481 -21.31 -10.81 4.96
CA ASP A 481 -21.40 -9.87 3.83
C ASP A 481 -22.57 -10.28 2.93
N VAL A 482 -23.52 -9.36 2.80
CA VAL A 482 -24.69 -9.45 1.91
C VAL A 482 -24.83 -8.16 1.09
N MET A 483 -23.71 -7.48 0.80
CA MET A 483 -23.64 -6.26 -0.01
C MET A 483 -24.41 -6.41 -1.33
N GLY A 484 -25.17 -5.38 -1.73
CA GLY A 484 -25.87 -5.32 -3.00
C GLY A 484 -27.05 -6.29 -3.16
N CYS A 485 -27.41 -7.09 -2.16
CA CYS A 485 -28.59 -7.95 -2.20
C CYS A 485 -29.88 -7.11 -2.11
N GLN A 486 -30.62 -6.99 -3.21
CA GLN A 486 -31.77 -6.07 -3.28
C GLN A 486 -33.05 -6.60 -2.60
N THR A 487 -33.12 -7.90 -2.32
CA THR A 487 -34.32 -8.60 -1.81
C THR A 487 -34.33 -8.82 -0.28
N ILE A 488 -33.26 -8.45 0.43
CA ILE A 488 -33.23 -8.42 1.90
C ILE A 488 -33.83 -7.13 2.44
N THR A 489 -34.39 -7.17 3.65
CA THR A 489 -34.90 -5.98 4.36
C THR A 489 -34.33 -5.89 5.77
N ASP A 490 -34.69 -4.82 6.49
CA ASP A 490 -34.37 -4.67 7.91
C ASP A 490 -34.75 -5.92 8.72
N GLN A 491 -35.84 -6.62 8.41
CA GLN A 491 -36.29 -7.76 9.21
C GLN A 491 -35.29 -8.94 9.17
N GLY A 492 -34.71 -9.25 8.00
CA GLY A 492 -33.68 -10.28 7.87
C GLY A 492 -32.39 -9.91 8.59
N CYS A 493 -31.99 -8.63 8.52
CA CYS A 493 -30.80 -8.12 9.21
C CYS A 493 -30.99 -8.10 10.74
N ILE A 494 -32.18 -7.72 11.22
CA ILE A 494 -32.56 -7.77 12.63
C ILE A 494 -32.52 -9.21 13.16
N ASP A 495 -33.06 -10.18 12.39
CA ASP A 495 -33.02 -11.60 12.76
C ASP A 495 -31.56 -12.10 12.88
N ILE A 496 -30.66 -11.69 11.99
CA ILE A 496 -29.21 -11.98 12.07
C ILE A 496 -28.57 -11.34 13.31
N ILE A 497 -28.71 -10.02 13.47
CA ILE A 497 -28.11 -9.23 14.57
C ILE A 497 -28.52 -9.77 15.94
N THR A 498 -29.78 -10.21 16.07
CA THR A 498 -30.38 -10.73 17.31
C THR A 498 -29.95 -12.15 17.62
N ASN A 499 -29.84 -13.02 16.62
CA ASN A 499 -29.68 -14.46 16.84
C ASN A 499 -28.25 -15.00 16.65
N CYS A 500 -27.40 -14.31 15.87
CA CYS A 500 -25.98 -14.62 15.72
C CYS A 500 -25.20 -13.89 16.82
N MET A 501 -24.98 -14.55 17.96
CA MET A 501 -24.45 -13.87 19.15
C MET A 501 -22.97 -13.49 19.04
N GLU A 502 -22.19 -14.11 18.14
CA GLU A 502 -20.78 -13.79 17.89
C GLU A 502 -20.55 -12.76 16.76
N LEU A 503 -21.60 -12.15 16.21
CA LEU A 503 -21.50 -11.27 15.04
C LEU A 503 -20.71 -9.98 15.31
N GLU A 504 -19.49 -9.91 14.77
CA GLU A 504 -18.53 -8.81 14.85
C GLU A 504 -18.68 -7.83 13.67
N SER A 505 -19.11 -8.30 12.50
CA SER A 505 -19.29 -7.47 11.29
C SER A 505 -20.50 -7.89 10.46
N LEU A 506 -21.23 -6.90 9.96
CA LEU A 506 -22.33 -7.06 9.01
C LEU A 506 -22.17 -6.02 7.89
N ASP A 507 -21.93 -6.46 6.66
CA ASP A 507 -21.95 -5.62 5.47
C ASP A 507 -23.30 -5.77 4.75
N VAL A 508 -24.00 -4.65 4.64
CA VAL A 508 -25.29 -4.47 3.96
C VAL A 508 -25.22 -3.30 2.96
N SER A 509 -24.02 -2.91 2.55
CA SER A 509 -23.80 -1.77 1.66
C SER A 509 -24.51 -1.96 0.32
N GLY A 510 -25.11 -0.91 -0.22
CA GLY A 510 -25.89 -0.98 -1.46
C GLY A 510 -27.23 -1.73 -1.39
N CYS A 511 -27.64 -2.22 -0.22
CA CYS A 511 -28.94 -2.86 -0.04
C CYS A 511 -30.03 -1.80 0.17
N MET A 512 -30.73 -1.42 -0.90
CA MET A 512 -31.64 -0.27 -0.95
C MET A 512 -32.85 -0.35 0.00
N ASN A 513 -33.15 -1.54 0.51
CA ASN A 513 -34.26 -1.81 1.44
C ASN A 513 -33.85 -1.82 2.93
N ILE A 514 -32.61 -1.46 3.25
CA ILE A 514 -32.11 -1.34 4.63
C ILE A 514 -32.23 0.11 5.12
N THR A 515 -32.73 0.30 6.34
CA THR A 515 -32.99 1.60 6.95
C THR A 515 -32.35 1.70 8.35
N ASN A 516 -32.57 2.83 9.03
CA ASN A 516 -32.20 3.01 10.44
C ASN A 516 -32.74 1.90 11.36
N SER A 517 -33.77 1.14 10.97
CA SER A 517 -34.33 0.05 11.78
C SER A 517 -33.31 -1.05 12.10
N THR A 518 -32.46 -1.43 11.13
CA THR A 518 -31.36 -2.39 11.32
C THR A 518 -30.36 -1.90 12.38
N VAL A 519 -29.94 -0.64 12.30
CA VAL A 519 -29.02 -0.03 13.27
C VAL A 519 -29.66 0.08 14.66
N LEU A 520 -30.92 0.53 14.73
CA LEU A 520 -31.66 0.69 15.98
C LEU A 520 -31.81 -0.64 16.74
N ALA A 521 -31.93 -1.77 16.03
CA ALA A 521 -31.93 -3.09 16.68
C ALA A 521 -30.58 -3.44 17.33
N ALA A 522 -29.45 -3.15 16.66
CA ALA A 522 -28.13 -3.30 17.26
C ALA A 522 -27.95 -2.39 18.49
N MET A 523 -28.41 -1.14 18.40
CA MET A 523 -28.43 -0.19 19.53
C MET A 523 -29.28 -0.70 20.69
N GLN A 524 -30.46 -1.27 20.42
CA GLN A 524 -31.34 -1.82 21.45
C GLN A 524 -30.69 -3.00 22.19
N LEU A 525 -29.97 -3.88 21.51
CA LEU A 525 -29.20 -4.94 22.16
C LEU A 525 -28.11 -4.38 23.07
N ALA A 526 -27.39 -3.35 22.61
CA ALA A 526 -26.35 -2.69 23.42
C ALA A 526 -26.94 -2.01 24.67
N TYR A 527 -28.10 -1.34 24.55
CA TYR A 527 -28.84 -0.78 25.69
C TYR A 527 -29.35 -1.85 26.65
N ASN A 528 -29.73 -3.02 26.15
CA ASN A 528 -30.13 -4.18 26.97
C ASN A 528 -28.93 -4.88 27.67
N GLY A 529 -27.72 -4.32 27.56
CA GLY A 529 -26.53 -4.80 28.25
C GLY A 529 -25.62 -5.71 27.42
N ASN A 530 -25.93 -5.96 26.13
CA ASN A 530 -25.01 -6.70 25.26
C ASN A 530 -23.75 -5.85 25.00
N ARG A 531 -22.58 -6.40 25.32
CA ARG A 531 -21.27 -5.73 25.17
C ARG A 531 -20.46 -6.24 23.97
N ARG A 532 -21.10 -6.97 23.04
CA ARG A 532 -20.52 -7.32 21.75
C ARG A 532 -20.22 -6.06 20.94
N LYS A 533 -19.01 -5.97 20.40
CA LYS A 533 -18.68 -4.98 19.38
C LYS A 533 -19.20 -5.46 18.03
N ILE A 534 -20.00 -4.64 17.35
CA ILE A 534 -20.46 -4.89 15.99
C ILE A 534 -20.10 -3.72 15.09
N HIS A 535 -19.56 -4.04 13.92
CA HIS A 535 -19.36 -3.13 12.83
C HIS A 535 -20.46 -3.33 11.78
N ILE A 536 -21.20 -2.29 11.45
CA ILE A 536 -22.22 -2.30 10.40
C ILE A 536 -21.72 -1.42 9.26
N ILE A 537 -21.53 -2.00 8.08
CA ILE A 537 -21.17 -1.29 6.86
C ILE A 537 -22.45 -1.16 6.03
N ALA A 538 -22.86 0.08 5.74
CA ALA A 538 -24.19 0.39 5.21
C ALA A 538 -24.19 1.59 4.25
N GLY A 539 -23.06 1.90 3.60
CA GLY A 539 -23.03 2.94 2.58
C GLY A 539 -23.90 2.57 1.37
N GLY A 540 -24.56 3.55 0.77
CA GLY A 540 -25.52 3.30 -0.32
C GLY A 540 -26.82 2.61 0.10
N THR A 541 -27.13 2.57 1.40
CA THR A 541 -28.46 2.17 1.93
C THR A 541 -29.32 3.39 2.24
N ARG A 542 -30.47 3.19 2.92
CA ARG A 542 -31.33 4.28 3.44
C ARG A 542 -31.11 4.52 4.94
N VAL A 543 -29.93 4.18 5.46
CA VAL A 543 -29.46 4.55 6.80
C VAL A 543 -29.05 6.02 6.81
N ASP A 544 -29.54 6.77 7.79
CA ASP A 544 -29.29 8.19 8.00
C ASP A 544 -28.75 8.40 9.42
N THR A 545 -27.46 8.73 9.52
CA THR A 545 -26.76 8.96 10.80
C THR A 545 -27.16 10.24 11.51
N ASP A 546 -27.66 11.27 10.82
CA ASP A 546 -28.05 12.54 11.46
C ASP A 546 -29.29 12.34 12.36
N VAL A 547 -30.07 11.29 12.08
CA VAL A 547 -31.22 10.84 12.89
C VAL A 547 -30.82 9.83 13.98
N LEU A 548 -29.63 9.23 13.92
CA LEU A 548 -29.16 8.17 14.83
C LEU A 548 -28.42 8.70 16.06
N ILE A 549 -29.14 8.94 17.15
CA ILE A 549 -28.55 9.38 18.43
C ILE A 549 -27.90 8.19 19.17
N ILE A 550 -26.62 7.95 18.88
CA ILE A 550 -25.78 6.97 19.60
C ILE A 550 -25.28 7.58 20.92
N LYS A 551 -25.79 7.09 22.05
CA LYS A 551 -25.34 7.57 23.38
C LYS A 551 -23.93 7.09 23.73
N PRO A 552 -23.17 7.84 24.56
CA PRO A 552 -21.78 7.49 24.90
C PRO A 552 -21.58 6.09 25.50
N GLU A 553 -22.57 5.55 26.22
CA GLU A 553 -22.44 4.26 26.93
C GLU A 553 -22.51 3.04 26.00
N ILE A 554 -23.02 3.22 24.77
CA ILE A 554 -23.07 2.19 23.73
C ILE A 554 -22.08 2.42 22.58
N ARG A 555 -21.55 3.65 22.43
CA ARG A 555 -20.60 4.03 21.36
C ARG A 555 -19.36 3.11 21.22
N PRO A 556 -18.76 2.55 22.29
CA PRO A 556 -17.64 1.60 22.14
C PRO A 556 -17.99 0.23 21.55
N TYR A 557 -19.28 -0.05 21.34
CA TYR A 557 -19.80 -1.36 20.94
C TYR A 557 -20.47 -1.36 19.56
N ILE A 558 -20.71 -0.19 18.96
CA ILE A 558 -21.36 -0.06 17.65
C ILE A 558 -20.54 0.91 16.81
N ASN A 559 -19.99 0.40 15.71
CA ASN A 559 -19.32 1.20 14.69
C ASN A 559 -20.12 1.14 13.38
N ILE A 560 -20.51 2.28 12.83
CA ILE A 560 -21.28 2.37 11.58
C ILE A 560 -20.41 3.04 10.53
N ASP A 561 -20.23 2.38 9.40
CA ASP A 561 -19.59 2.95 8.22
C ASP A 561 -20.64 3.19 7.11
N LEU A 562 -20.72 4.43 6.64
CA LEU A 562 -21.52 4.86 5.49
C LEU A 562 -20.66 5.34 4.31
N GLN A 563 -19.33 5.41 4.48
CA GLN A 563 -18.39 5.84 3.46
C GLN A 563 -18.11 4.73 2.44
N THR A 564 -18.05 3.47 2.91
CA THR A 564 -17.98 2.30 2.03
C THR A 564 -19.30 2.11 1.29
N THR A 565 -19.36 2.59 0.06
CA THR A 565 -20.46 2.38 -0.90
C THR A 565 -20.09 1.30 -1.92
N ILE A 566 -20.96 1.03 -2.90
CA ILE A 566 -20.62 0.17 -4.05
C ILE A 566 -19.55 0.89 -4.90
N ILE A 567 -18.28 0.76 -4.54
CA ILE A 567 -17.15 1.22 -5.34
C ILE A 567 -16.91 0.17 -6.43
N SER A 568 -17.63 0.30 -7.56
CA SER A 568 -17.17 -0.03 -8.92
C SER A 568 -16.27 -1.27 -9.11
N HIS A 569 -16.59 -2.41 -8.47
CA HIS A 569 -15.90 -3.71 -8.71
C HIS A 569 -16.74 -4.70 -9.54
N PHE A 570 -17.94 -4.29 -9.95
CA PHE A 570 -18.87 -5.11 -10.74
C PHE A 570 -19.29 -4.46 -12.07
N GLU A 571 -19.36 -3.12 -12.18
CA GLU A 571 -19.84 -2.46 -13.40
C GLU A 571 -18.94 -2.74 -14.63
N ASP A 572 -17.61 -2.87 -14.43
CA ASP A 572 -16.65 -3.21 -15.50
C ASP A 572 -16.76 -4.66 -16.05
N LEU A 573 -17.71 -5.47 -15.55
CA LEU A 573 -17.95 -6.85 -15.99
C LEU A 573 -19.36 -7.10 -16.57
N TYR A 574 -20.28 -6.12 -16.49
CA TYR A 574 -21.64 -6.27 -17.02
C TYR A 574 -21.86 -5.62 -18.39
N ASP A 575 -20.93 -4.80 -18.88
CA ASP A 575 -21.06 -4.13 -20.17
C ASP A 575 -20.36 -4.92 -21.30
N SER A 576 -20.83 -6.15 -21.51
CA SER A 576 -20.72 -6.82 -22.80
C SER A 576 -22.02 -7.54 -23.13
N ASP A 577 -22.85 -6.87 -23.94
CA ASP A 577 -23.94 -7.50 -24.68
C ASP A 577 -23.37 -8.62 -25.56
N TYR A 578 -23.33 -9.85 -25.02
CA TYR A 578 -23.11 -11.06 -25.81
C TYR A 578 -24.40 -11.36 -26.58
N ASP A 579 -24.60 -10.60 -27.65
CA ASP A 579 -25.66 -10.78 -28.61
C ASP A 579 -25.49 -12.18 -29.24
N ASN A 580 -26.42 -13.09 -28.91
CA ASN A 580 -26.36 -14.48 -29.35
C ASN A 580 -26.62 -14.54 -30.87
N SER A 581 -25.55 -14.54 -31.66
CA SER A 581 -25.61 -14.94 -33.07
C SER A 581 -24.47 -15.90 -33.43
N ASP A 582 -24.84 -17.18 -33.35
CA ASP A 582 -24.62 -18.15 -34.43
C ASP A 582 -23.20 -18.23 -35.03
N PHE A 583 -22.28 -18.87 -34.30
CA PHE A 583 -21.13 -19.52 -34.91
C PHE A 583 -21.25 -21.04 -34.76
N SER A 584 -21.62 -21.67 -35.87
CA SER A 584 -21.67 -23.12 -36.04
C SER A 584 -20.32 -23.75 -35.71
N LEU A 585 -20.33 -24.65 -34.73
CA LEU A 585 -19.31 -25.68 -34.57
C LEU A 585 -19.40 -26.63 -35.76
N ASP A 586 -18.42 -26.59 -36.66
CA ASP A 586 -18.00 -27.70 -37.53
C ASP A 586 -16.59 -27.40 -38.08
N ASP A 587 -15.89 -28.45 -38.53
CA ASP A 587 -14.54 -28.45 -39.14
C ASP A 587 -13.33 -28.03 -38.28
N TYR A 588 -12.95 -28.91 -37.35
CA TYR A 588 -11.53 -29.16 -37.04
C TYR A 588 -11.23 -30.66 -37.06
N ASP A 589 -10.90 -31.16 -38.26
CA ASP A 589 -10.31 -32.48 -38.46
C ASP A 589 -9.09 -32.34 -39.38
N ILE A 590 -7.92 -32.79 -38.90
CA ILE A 590 -6.88 -33.57 -39.61
C ILE A 590 -5.55 -33.50 -38.83
N TYR A 591 -4.98 -34.68 -38.61
CA TYR A 591 -3.67 -34.94 -37.98
C TYR A 591 -2.51 -34.93 -39.01
N ASP A 592 -1.27 -35.15 -38.52
CA ASP A 592 0.00 -35.38 -39.25
C ASP A 592 0.59 -34.15 -40.00
N GLU A 593 1.90 -33.95 -40.19
CA GLU A 593 3.17 -34.61 -39.79
C GLU A 593 4.25 -33.48 -39.67
N GLU A 594 5.49 -33.58 -39.18
CA GLU A 594 6.38 -34.66 -38.73
C GLU A 594 7.27 -34.14 -37.56
N ALA A 595 8.51 -34.62 -37.36
CA ALA A 595 9.46 -34.17 -36.34
C ALA A 595 10.35 -32.98 -36.77
N GLY A 596 10.99 -32.33 -35.79
CA GLY A 596 11.89 -31.19 -36.02
C GLY A 596 12.86 -30.91 -34.87
N TYR A 597 13.77 -31.84 -34.60
CA TYR A 597 14.90 -31.63 -33.68
C TYR A 597 15.76 -30.45 -34.17
N TYR A 598 15.84 -29.37 -33.38
CA TYR A 598 16.91 -28.38 -33.53
C TYR A 598 17.48 -28.00 -32.16
N ASP A 599 18.50 -28.76 -31.78
CA ASP A 599 19.54 -28.31 -30.86
C ASP A 599 20.31 -27.17 -31.55
N PHE A 600 20.35 -26.00 -30.91
CA PHE A 600 21.19 -24.88 -31.33
C PHE A 600 22.01 -24.38 -30.15
N CYS A 601 23.21 -24.95 -30.04
CA CYS A 601 24.31 -24.31 -29.34
C CYS A 601 24.56 -22.92 -29.96
N PHE A 602 24.40 -21.86 -29.18
CA PHE A 602 25.06 -20.59 -29.46
C PHE A 602 26.20 -20.43 -28.47
N ALA A 603 27.40 -20.30 -29.03
CA ALA A 603 28.65 -20.16 -28.31
C ALA A 603 28.75 -18.81 -27.59
N ASP A 604 29.69 -18.74 -26.65
CA ASP A 604 30.10 -17.50 -26.02
C ASP A 604 30.55 -16.48 -27.08
N SER A 605 30.03 -15.26 -26.95
CA SER A 605 30.66 -14.07 -27.48
C SER A 605 30.46 -12.96 -26.44
N ASP A 606 31.43 -12.84 -25.54
CA ASP A 606 31.57 -11.68 -24.67
C ASP A 606 31.69 -10.43 -25.54
N GLU A 607 30.82 -9.44 -25.34
CA GLU A 607 31.17 -8.06 -25.63
C GLU A 607 30.39 -7.10 -24.72
N TYR A 608 31.15 -6.17 -24.18
CA TYR A 608 30.89 -5.28 -23.05
C TYR A 608 29.62 -4.45 -23.13
N ASP A 609 28.92 -4.37 -22.00
CA ASP A 609 28.14 -3.19 -21.57
C ASP A 609 28.26 -3.08 -20.04
N ASP A 610 29.51 -2.96 -19.55
CA ASP A 610 29.79 -2.57 -18.17
C ASP A 610 29.44 -1.08 -17.99
N TYR A 611 28.18 -0.81 -17.68
CA TYR A 611 27.83 0.42 -16.98
C TYR A 611 28.28 0.30 -15.54
N ASP A 612 29.51 0.76 -15.32
CA ASP A 612 30.17 0.78 -14.03
C ASP A 612 29.37 1.64 -13.03
N TYR A 613 28.66 0.96 -12.13
CA TYR A 613 27.98 1.53 -10.98
C TYR A 613 28.81 1.33 -9.70
N SER A 614 30.15 1.25 -9.82
CA SER A 614 31.09 1.19 -8.69
C SER A 614 31.89 2.48 -8.51
N ASP A 615 31.18 3.57 -8.24
CA ASP A 615 31.66 4.70 -7.43
C ASP A 615 30.45 5.53 -6.97
N TYR A 616 29.80 5.07 -5.90
CA TYR A 616 28.78 5.84 -5.20
C TYR A 616 29.12 5.89 -3.72
N ASP A 617 29.78 6.97 -3.33
CA ASP A 617 30.05 7.29 -1.93
C ASP A 617 28.72 7.65 -1.24
N PRO A 618 28.26 6.86 -0.24
CA PRO A 618 27.00 7.09 0.44
C PRO A 618 27.02 8.36 1.32
N THR A 619 28.16 9.01 1.53
CA THR A 619 28.26 10.25 2.33
C THR A 619 27.71 11.50 1.63
N ILE A 620 27.49 11.45 0.30
CA ILE A 620 27.14 12.64 -0.52
C ILE A 620 25.65 13.07 -0.39
N TRP A 621 24.83 12.36 0.40
CA TRP A 621 23.39 12.64 0.58
C TRP A 621 22.98 12.90 2.05
N PHE A 622 23.87 13.47 2.89
CA PHE A 622 23.68 13.64 4.33
C PHE A 622 23.86 15.07 4.88
#